data_AF-A0A1G7JMP4-F1
#
_entry.id   AF-A0A1G7JMP4-F1
#
_cell.length_a   1.000
_cell.length_b   1.000
_cell.length_c   1.000
_cell.angle_alpha   90.00
_cell.angle_beta   90.00
_cell.angle_gamma   90.00
#
_symmetry.space_group_name_H-M   'P 1'
#
loop_
_entity.id
_entity.type
_entity.pdbx_description
1 polymer ?
#
loop_
_entity_poly.entity_id
_entity_poly.type
_entity_poly.pdbx_seq_one_letter_code
_entity_poly.pdbx_strand_id
1 'polypeptide(L)'
;MPSQSQTLRLYTALSLHREDWAGQLLLHIGLNESGRELALASLAAGAASLLLEEDSQQLREANREGCLTFTVTTLDEALRALKNEIRQKRAITIGLAGSSAQRLAEMVERGVLPTAITTSRPLTEAEQSPLQTLQQWGAQPLHASGLTAINKASRNLEAPLASLRAGIAEDTAATLQDRRSKDEILRTQQSEALPQALQKRWFETAPTLFPRSLSRAYWTAL
;
A
#
# COMPACT_ATOMS: atom_id res chain seq x y z
N MET A 1 -3.36 -12.80 -5.86
CA MET A 1 -4.05 -11.68 -5.19
C MET A 1 -3.34 -11.39 -3.90
N PRO A 2 -3.23 -10.11 -3.51
CA PRO A 2 -2.49 -9.67 -2.33
C PRO A 2 -3.15 -10.20 -1.06
N SER A 3 -2.34 -10.57 -0.06
CA SER A 3 -2.89 -11.03 1.22
C SER A 3 -3.48 -9.87 2.02
N GLN A 4 -4.69 -10.06 2.55
CA GLN A 4 -5.34 -9.08 3.42
C GLN A 4 -4.58 -8.89 4.74
N SER A 5 -4.08 -9.98 5.33
CA SER A 5 -3.37 -9.95 6.61
C SER A 5 -2.07 -9.16 6.49
N GLN A 6 -1.36 -9.37 5.39
CA GLN A 6 -0.12 -8.66 5.09
C GLN A 6 -0.41 -7.20 4.68
N THR A 7 -1.50 -6.94 3.94
CA THR A 7 -1.95 -5.57 3.66
C THR A 7 -2.29 -4.80 4.94
N LEU A 8 -3.04 -5.39 5.88
CA LEU A 8 -3.34 -4.78 7.19
C LEU A 8 -2.06 -4.45 7.95
N ARG A 9 -1.10 -5.37 7.93
CA ARG A 9 0.19 -5.20 8.59
C ARG A 9 1.00 -4.04 8.00
N LEU A 10 1.07 -3.95 6.67
CA LEU A 10 1.71 -2.84 5.97
C LEU A 10 0.99 -1.51 6.19
N TYR A 11 -0.35 -1.50 6.18
CA TYR A 11 -1.16 -0.32 6.49
C TYR A 11 -0.90 0.18 7.91
N THR A 12 -0.85 -0.74 8.88
CA THR A 12 -0.56 -0.41 10.29
C THR A 12 0.82 0.22 10.39
N ALA A 13 1.81 -0.36 9.72
CA ALA A 13 3.17 0.17 9.71
C ALA A 13 3.27 1.57 9.05
N LEU A 14 2.59 1.80 7.93
CA LEU A 14 2.49 3.12 7.31
C LEU A 14 1.86 4.14 8.26
N SER A 15 0.79 3.75 8.95
CA SER A 15 0.06 4.62 9.88
C SER A 15 0.84 4.95 11.14
N LEU A 16 1.72 4.04 11.59
CA LEU A 16 2.64 4.29 12.72
C LEU A 16 3.82 5.18 12.32
N HIS A 17 4.27 5.10 11.06
CA HIS A 17 5.31 6.00 10.54
C HIS A 17 4.78 7.42 10.37
N ARG A 18 3.52 7.56 9.94
CA ARG A 18 2.89 8.85 9.71
C ARG A 18 1.39 8.76 9.94
N GLU A 19 0.89 9.64 10.81
CA GLU A 19 -0.54 9.70 11.19
C GLU A 19 -1.46 10.01 10.00
N ASP A 20 -1.02 10.89 9.08
CA ASP A 20 -1.80 11.26 7.89
C ASP A 20 -0.96 11.24 6.60
N TRP A 21 -1.32 10.34 5.70
CA TRP A 21 -0.77 10.25 4.35
C TRP A 21 -1.57 11.03 3.30
N ALA A 22 -2.68 11.66 3.66
CA ALA A 22 -3.47 12.44 2.72
C ALA A 22 -2.65 13.61 2.15
N GLY A 23 -2.57 13.69 0.82
CA GLY A 23 -1.74 14.68 0.13
C GLY A 23 -0.23 14.42 0.23
N GLN A 24 0.18 13.21 0.60
CA GLN A 24 1.57 12.77 0.55
C GLN A 24 1.81 11.88 -0.66
N LEU A 25 3.04 11.92 -1.17
CA LEU A 25 3.50 11.07 -2.27
C LEU A 25 4.39 9.95 -1.73
N LEU A 26 3.94 8.70 -1.87
CA LEU A 26 4.72 7.50 -1.60
C LEU A 26 5.29 6.96 -2.92
N LEU A 27 6.60 6.86 -3.03
CA LEU A 27 7.27 6.20 -4.16
C LEU A 27 7.57 4.75 -3.81
N HIS A 28 7.16 3.83 -4.69
CA HIS A 28 7.41 2.40 -4.53
C HIS A 28 8.18 1.85 -5.73
N ILE A 29 9.25 1.11 -5.47
CA ILE A 29 10.03 0.41 -6.50
C ILE A 29 9.75 -1.09 -6.42
N GLY A 30 9.25 -1.63 -7.53
CA GLY A 30 8.85 -3.02 -7.67
C GLY A 30 7.39 -3.29 -7.29
N LEU A 31 6.76 -4.19 -8.05
CA LEU A 31 5.35 -4.55 -7.95
C LEU A 31 5.16 -6.07 -7.88
N ASN A 32 6.07 -6.75 -7.17
CA ASN A 32 5.90 -8.16 -6.80
C ASN A 32 4.74 -8.32 -5.80
N GLU A 33 4.56 -9.49 -5.19
CA GLU A 33 3.47 -9.75 -4.25
C GLU A 33 3.40 -8.72 -3.10
N SER A 34 4.50 -8.52 -2.38
CA SER A 34 4.63 -7.48 -1.34
C SER A 34 4.43 -6.08 -1.92
N GLY A 35 4.90 -5.89 -3.16
CA GLY A 35 4.63 -4.77 -4.04
C GLY A 35 3.16 -4.34 -4.06
N ARG A 36 2.30 -5.32 -4.37
CA ARG A 36 0.85 -5.14 -4.53
C ARG A 36 0.12 -4.99 -3.20
N GLU A 37 0.55 -5.70 -2.17
CA GLU A 37 0.01 -5.53 -0.80
C GLU A 37 0.25 -4.11 -0.28
N LEU A 38 1.44 -3.56 -0.55
CA LEU A 38 1.76 -2.20 -0.16
C LEU A 38 0.95 -1.16 -0.95
N ALA A 39 0.64 -1.44 -2.22
CA ALA A 39 -0.25 -0.58 -3.02
C ALA A 39 -1.65 -0.48 -2.40
N LEU A 40 -2.22 -1.61 -1.96
CA LEU A 40 -3.50 -1.60 -1.25
C LEU A 40 -3.39 -0.94 0.14
N ALA A 41 -2.30 -1.19 0.85
CA ALA A 41 -2.05 -0.56 2.14
C ALA A 41 -1.90 0.97 2.03
N SER A 42 -1.29 1.47 0.96
CA SER A 42 -1.14 2.91 0.73
C SER A 42 -2.46 3.58 0.38
N LEU A 43 -3.33 2.90 -0.37
CA LEU A 43 -4.72 3.35 -0.58
C LEU A 43 -5.48 3.42 0.75
N ALA A 44 -5.39 2.38 1.60
CA ALA A 44 -5.98 2.37 2.92
C ALA A 44 -5.46 3.51 3.81
N ALA A 45 -4.15 3.77 3.75
CA ALA A 45 -3.49 4.87 4.45
C ALA A 45 -3.85 6.25 3.87
N GLY A 46 -4.45 6.32 2.68
CA GLY A 46 -4.84 7.57 2.00
C GLY A 46 -3.75 8.25 1.20
N ALA A 47 -2.64 7.56 0.91
CA ALA A 47 -1.52 8.12 0.17
C ALA A 47 -1.81 8.21 -1.33
N ALA A 48 -1.25 9.22 -1.99
CA ALA A 48 -1.00 9.14 -3.42
C ALA A 48 0.30 8.35 -3.63
N SER A 49 0.28 7.35 -4.50
CA SER A 49 1.39 6.41 -4.67
C SER A 49 1.80 6.27 -6.13
N LEU A 50 3.10 6.36 -6.38
CA LEU A 50 3.72 6.08 -7.67
C LEU A 50 4.49 4.76 -7.55
N LEU A 51 4.16 3.78 -8.38
CA LEU A 51 4.76 2.44 -8.36
C LEU A 51 5.56 2.23 -9.64
N LEU A 52 6.88 2.08 -9.53
CA LEU A 52 7.78 1.84 -10.64
C LEU A 52 7.90 0.33 -10.88
N GLU A 53 7.61 -0.12 -12.10
CA GLU A 53 7.74 -1.52 -12.48
C GLU A 53 8.16 -1.66 -13.96
N GLU A 54 9.15 -2.50 -14.18
CA GLU A 54 9.70 -2.80 -15.50
C GLU A 54 8.97 -4.00 -16.14
N ASP A 55 8.55 -4.96 -15.32
CA ASP A 55 7.86 -6.16 -15.77
C ASP A 55 6.38 -5.87 -16.11
N SER A 56 6.09 -5.90 -17.40
CA SER A 56 4.72 -5.71 -17.91
C SER A 56 3.73 -6.75 -17.40
N GLN A 57 4.16 -7.97 -17.05
CA GLN A 57 3.29 -8.99 -16.48
C GLN A 57 2.85 -8.60 -15.06
N GLN A 58 3.78 -8.17 -14.21
CA GLN A 58 3.46 -7.71 -12.85
C GLN A 58 2.51 -6.51 -12.86
N LEU A 59 2.71 -5.56 -13.79
CA LEU A 59 1.79 -4.43 -13.98
C LEU A 59 0.38 -4.88 -14.40
N ARG A 60 0.27 -5.81 -15.35
CA ARG A 60 -1.02 -6.34 -15.79
C ARG A 60 -1.72 -7.09 -14.65
N GLU A 61 -0.99 -7.91 -13.91
CA GLU A 61 -1.50 -8.62 -12.74
C GLU A 61 -2.00 -7.65 -11.68
N ALA A 62 -1.22 -6.62 -11.32
CA ALA A 62 -1.61 -5.62 -10.34
C ALA A 62 -2.86 -4.81 -10.75
N ASN A 63 -3.00 -4.45 -12.03
CA ASN A 63 -4.23 -3.83 -12.54
C ASN A 63 -5.43 -4.78 -12.45
N ARG A 64 -5.25 -6.05 -12.88
CA ARG A 64 -6.31 -7.07 -12.81
C ARG A 64 -6.77 -7.31 -11.37
N GLU A 65 -5.86 -7.17 -10.42
CA GLU A 65 -6.10 -7.34 -8.99
C GLU A 65 -6.62 -6.08 -8.30
N GLY A 66 -6.74 -4.94 -9.02
CA GLY A 66 -7.23 -3.67 -8.45
C GLY A 66 -6.23 -2.96 -7.55
N CYS A 67 -4.95 -3.35 -7.58
CA CYS A 67 -3.89 -2.74 -6.78
C CYS A 67 -3.47 -1.36 -7.34
N LEU A 68 -3.68 -1.17 -8.64
CA LEU A 68 -3.44 0.07 -9.36
C LEU A 68 -4.78 0.69 -9.77
N THR A 69 -4.88 2.01 -9.64
CA THR A 69 -6.00 2.78 -10.21
C THR A 69 -5.92 2.77 -11.73
N PHE A 70 -4.71 2.97 -12.27
CA PHE A 70 -4.36 2.76 -13.67
C PHE A 70 -2.83 2.71 -13.84
N THR A 71 -2.39 2.37 -15.05
CA THR A 71 -0.99 2.38 -15.47
C THR A 71 -0.75 3.41 -16.55
N VAL A 72 0.43 4.03 -16.51
CA VAL A 72 0.92 4.99 -17.49
C VAL A 72 2.31 4.59 -17.96
N THR A 73 2.75 5.15 -19.08
CA THR A 73 4.06 4.85 -19.69
C THR A 73 5.00 6.04 -19.66
N THR A 74 4.59 7.17 -19.11
CA THR A 74 5.42 8.37 -18.98
C THR A 74 5.28 8.99 -17.60
N LEU A 75 6.37 9.62 -17.12
CA LEU A 75 6.34 10.34 -15.85
C LEU A 75 5.41 11.57 -15.94
N ASP A 76 5.29 12.21 -17.10
CA ASP A 76 4.37 13.34 -17.32
C ASP A 76 2.90 12.98 -17.04
N GLU A 77 2.46 11.83 -17.54
CA GLU A 77 1.10 11.32 -17.28
C GLU A 77 0.90 11.01 -15.80
N ALA A 78 1.89 10.35 -15.17
CA ALA A 78 1.85 10.06 -13.74
C ALA A 78 1.73 11.34 -12.91
N LEU A 79 2.60 12.32 -13.15
CA LEU A 79 2.65 13.58 -12.39
C LEU A 79 1.39 14.42 -12.59
N ARG A 80 0.80 14.42 -13.80
CA ARG A 80 -0.46 15.12 -14.07
C ARG A 80 -1.58 14.61 -13.17
N ALA A 81 -1.72 13.29 -13.05
CA ALA A 81 -2.71 12.68 -12.19
C ALA A 81 -2.38 12.89 -10.70
N LEU A 82 -1.14 12.60 -10.28
CA LEU A 82 -0.71 12.75 -8.89
C LEU A 82 -0.90 14.19 -8.37
N LYS A 83 -0.58 15.20 -9.17
CA LYS A 83 -0.73 16.62 -8.78
C LYS A 83 -2.17 16.94 -8.36
N ASN A 84 -3.16 16.45 -9.11
CA ASN A 84 -4.56 16.72 -8.79
C ASN A 84 -5.01 15.96 -7.52
N GLU A 85 -4.68 14.67 -7.43
CA GLU A 85 -5.10 13.83 -6.30
C GLU A 85 -4.42 14.25 -4.99
N ILE A 86 -3.13 14.59 -5.04
CA ILE A 86 -2.38 15.12 -3.89
C ILE A 86 -3.03 16.41 -3.38
N ARG A 87 -3.34 17.36 -4.27
CA ARG A 87 -4.01 18.63 -3.91
C ARG A 87 -5.38 18.38 -3.29
N GLN A 88 -6.12 17.40 -3.81
CA GLN A 88 -7.45 17.04 -3.32
C GLN A 88 -7.42 16.04 -2.16
N LYS A 89 -6.23 15.69 -1.65
CA LYS A 89 -6.02 14.75 -0.54
C LYS A 89 -6.70 13.40 -0.76
N ARG A 90 -6.72 12.93 -2.01
CA ARG A 90 -7.30 11.64 -2.39
C ARG A 90 -6.23 10.59 -2.60
N ALA A 91 -6.55 9.38 -2.15
CA ALA A 91 -5.70 8.22 -2.35
C ALA A 91 -5.75 7.78 -3.82
N ILE A 92 -4.58 7.47 -4.39
CA ILE A 92 -4.46 6.96 -5.76
C ILE A 92 -3.21 6.09 -5.87
N THR A 93 -3.27 5.04 -6.69
CA THR A 93 -2.10 4.21 -7.04
C THR A 93 -1.89 4.24 -8.54
N ILE A 94 -0.73 4.74 -8.97
CA ILE A 94 -0.36 4.81 -10.39
C ILE A 94 0.83 3.91 -10.64
N GLY A 95 0.67 2.92 -11.52
CA GLY A 95 1.80 2.14 -12.02
C GLY A 95 2.47 2.88 -13.17
N LEU A 96 3.79 3.08 -13.10
CA LEU A 96 4.58 3.66 -14.17
C LEU A 96 5.46 2.58 -14.79
N ALA A 97 5.18 2.26 -16.05
CA ALA A 97 5.89 1.24 -16.80
C ALA A 97 7.27 1.72 -17.28
N GLY A 98 8.22 0.79 -17.33
CA GLY A 98 9.56 0.99 -17.89
C GLY A 98 10.63 1.09 -16.82
N SER A 99 11.88 1.33 -17.24
CA SER A 99 13.04 1.17 -16.36
C SER A 99 12.95 2.05 -15.12
N SER A 100 12.97 1.42 -13.94
CA SER A 100 12.88 2.12 -12.65
C SER A 100 14.07 3.06 -12.46
N ALA A 101 15.27 2.66 -12.89
CA ALA A 101 16.47 3.51 -12.88
C ALA A 101 16.28 4.77 -13.73
N GLN A 102 15.75 4.63 -14.95
CA GLN A 102 15.47 5.78 -15.82
C GLN A 102 14.40 6.69 -15.22
N ARG A 103 13.32 6.13 -14.65
CA ARG A 103 12.26 6.93 -14.00
C ARG A 103 12.77 7.69 -12.79
N LEU A 104 13.62 7.07 -11.97
CA LEU A 104 14.24 7.73 -10.82
C LEU A 104 15.14 8.88 -11.25
N ALA A 105 15.97 8.68 -12.27
CA ALA A 105 16.78 9.75 -12.83
C ALA A 105 15.92 10.90 -13.39
N GLU A 106 14.86 10.58 -14.12
CA GLU A 106 13.90 11.56 -14.65
C GLU A 106 13.19 12.34 -13.53
N MET A 107 12.84 11.67 -12.42
CA MET A 107 12.27 12.32 -11.23
C MET A 107 13.26 13.31 -10.60
N VAL A 108 14.54 12.93 -10.49
CA VAL A 108 15.60 13.82 -9.99
C VAL A 108 15.76 15.02 -10.92
N GLU A 109 15.92 14.80 -12.22
CA GLU A 109 16.07 15.88 -13.21
C GLU A 109 14.94 16.92 -13.12
N ARG A 110 13.71 16.45 -12.89
CA ARG A 110 12.51 17.29 -12.81
C ARG A 110 12.20 17.82 -11.41
N GLY A 111 13.02 17.52 -10.40
CA GLY A 111 12.80 17.99 -9.02
C GLY A 111 11.60 17.37 -8.31
N VAL A 112 11.19 16.15 -8.68
CA VAL A 112 10.06 15.46 -8.05
C VAL A 112 10.50 14.84 -6.73
N LEU A 113 10.10 15.45 -5.62
CA LEU A 113 10.40 14.96 -4.28
C LEU A 113 9.21 14.15 -3.70
N PRO A 114 9.31 12.82 -3.57
CA PRO A 114 8.35 12.04 -2.81
C PRO A 114 8.53 12.27 -1.30
N THR A 115 7.46 12.12 -0.53
CA THR A 115 7.51 12.16 0.94
C THR A 115 8.33 10.99 1.48
N ALA A 116 8.11 9.81 0.89
CA ALA A 116 8.73 8.57 1.34
C ALA A 116 8.99 7.62 0.17
N ILE A 117 9.98 6.73 0.35
CA ILE A 117 10.42 5.77 -0.66
C ILE A 117 10.47 4.37 -0.04
N THR A 118 9.92 3.39 -0.75
CA THR A 118 9.92 1.97 -0.36
C THR A 118 10.26 1.07 -1.54
N THR A 119 10.75 -0.14 -1.25
CA THR A 119 11.25 -1.09 -2.26
C THR A 119 10.77 -2.50 -1.94
N SER A 120 10.07 -3.17 -2.85
CA SER A 120 9.63 -4.56 -2.63
C SER A 120 10.62 -5.60 -3.18
N ARG A 121 11.62 -5.15 -3.94
CA ARG A 121 12.72 -5.96 -4.47
C ARG A 121 14.08 -5.32 -4.17
N PRO A 122 15.19 -6.07 -4.28
CA PRO A 122 16.52 -5.48 -4.25
C PRO A 122 16.69 -4.37 -5.31
N LEU A 123 17.45 -3.35 -4.94
CA LEU A 123 17.83 -2.26 -5.83
C LEU A 123 19.03 -2.65 -6.68
N THR A 124 19.00 -2.25 -7.93
CA THR A 124 20.14 -2.31 -8.86
C THR A 124 21.10 -1.16 -8.59
N GLU A 125 22.36 -1.27 -9.04
CA GLU A 125 23.36 -0.21 -8.90
C GLU A 125 22.91 1.11 -9.56
N ALA A 126 22.24 1.02 -10.71
CA ALA A 126 21.74 2.19 -11.45
C ALA A 126 20.64 2.96 -10.70
N GLU A 127 19.93 2.32 -9.77
CA GLU A 127 18.89 2.96 -8.96
C GLU A 127 19.45 3.68 -7.73
N GLN A 128 20.65 3.32 -7.27
CA GLN A 128 21.21 3.79 -5.99
C GLN A 128 21.50 5.29 -5.99
N SER A 129 22.16 5.80 -7.04
CA SER A 129 22.53 7.22 -7.14
C SER A 129 21.31 8.17 -7.16
N PRO A 130 20.30 7.99 -8.03
CA PRO A 130 19.14 8.87 -8.01
C PRO A 130 18.33 8.73 -6.70
N LEU A 131 18.26 7.54 -6.11
CA LEU A 131 17.64 7.36 -4.80
C LEU A 131 18.35 8.12 -3.68
N GLN A 132 19.67 8.06 -3.65
CA GLN A 132 20.47 8.82 -2.69
C GLN A 132 20.22 10.32 -2.83
N THR A 133 20.07 10.81 -4.06
CA THR A 133 19.75 12.22 -4.33
C THR A 133 18.38 12.60 -3.76
N LEU A 134 17.35 11.79 -4.02
CA LEU A 134 16.00 12.02 -3.46
C LEU A 134 16.02 11.99 -1.92
N GLN A 135 16.79 11.09 -1.32
CA GLN A 135 16.97 11.02 0.13
C GLN A 135 17.65 12.26 0.70
N GLN A 136 18.70 12.76 0.03
CA GLN A 136 19.36 14.01 0.41
C GLN A 136 18.42 15.23 0.33
N TRP A 137 17.46 15.21 -0.59
CA TRP A 137 16.41 16.22 -0.69
C TRP A 137 15.31 16.08 0.37
N GLY A 138 15.34 15.01 1.16
CA GLY A 138 14.44 14.79 2.29
C GLY A 138 13.42 13.66 2.10
N ALA A 139 13.49 12.89 1.01
CA ALA A 139 12.62 11.73 0.86
C ALA A 139 12.97 10.66 1.91
N GLN A 140 12.01 10.28 2.73
CA GLN A 140 12.27 9.36 3.83
C GLN A 140 12.36 7.91 3.34
N PRO A 141 13.46 7.18 3.59
CA PRO A 141 13.51 5.76 3.29
C PRO A 141 12.60 4.99 4.25
N LEU A 142 11.54 4.42 3.71
CA LEU A 142 10.75 3.37 4.34
C LEU A 142 11.35 2.05 3.93
N HIS A 143 12.29 1.57 4.73
CA HIS A 143 12.85 0.25 4.50
C HIS A 143 11.71 -0.78 4.50
N ALA A 144 11.58 -1.53 3.40
CA ALA A 144 10.73 -2.71 3.40
C ALA A 144 11.20 -3.70 4.45
N SER A 145 12.51 -3.76 4.75
CA SER A 145 13.02 -4.46 5.93
C SER A 145 12.63 -3.82 7.26
N GLY A 146 12.13 -2.59 7.33
CA GLY A 146 11.44 -1.99 8.49
C GLY A 146 9.97 -2.42 8.57
N LEU A 147 9.29 -2.46 7.42
CA LEU A 147 7.95 -3.06 7.25
C LEU A 147 7.95 -4.58 7.52
N THR A 148 9.07 -5.25 7.26
CA THR A 148 9.36 -6.66 7.55
C THR A 148 10.13 -6.85 8.86
N ALA A 149 10.82 -5.85 9.41
CA ALA A 149 11.40 -5.92 10.77
C ALA A 149 10.32 -5.72 11.83
N ILE A 150 9.20 -5.09 11.49
CA ILE A 150 7.97 -5.24 12.26
C ILE A 150 7.61 -6.74 12.43
N ASN A 151 8.05 -7.64 11.54
CA ASN A 151 7.81 -9.09 11.62
C ASN A 151 8.70 -9.76 12.69
N LYS A 152 9.91 -9.23 12.90
CA LYS A 152 10.92 -9.82 13.81
C LYS A 152 11.07 -9.09 15.15
N ALA A 153 10.89 -7.78 15.17
CA ALA A 153 11.11 -6.91 16.34
C ALA A 153 9.81 -6.50 17.04
N SER A 154 8.68 -6.44 16.34
CA SER A 154 7.42 -5.98 16.94
C SER A 154 6.62 -7.11 17.59
N ARG A 155 7.20 -7.76 18.61
CA ARG A 155 6.43 -8.58 19.56
C ARG A 155 5.23 -7.81 20.14
N ASN A 156 5.33 -6.48 20.23
CA ASN A 156 4.27 -5.59 20.71
C ASN A 156 3.13 -5.35 19.70
N LEU A 157 3.32 -5.58 18.38
CA LEU A 157 2.24 -5.45 17.39
C LEU A 157 1.63 -6.81 17.02
N GLU A 158 2.36 -7.92 17.18
CA GLU A 158 1.83 -9.26 16.90
C GLU A 158 0.62 -9.61 17.77
N ALA A 159 0.59 -9.25 19.06
CA ALA A 159 -0.59 -9.48 19.91
C ALA A 159 -1.82 -8.61 19.51
N PRO A 160 -1.69 -7.28 19.29
CA PRO A 160 -2.76 -6.46 18.71
C PRO A 160 -3.26 -6.97 17.35
N LEU A 161 -2.33 -7.32 16.46
CA LEU A 161 -2.65 -7.87 15.14
C LEU A 161 -3.30 -9.24 15.27
N ALA A 162 -2.86 -10.10 16.21
CA ALA A 162 -3.49 -11.40 16.51
C ALA A 162 -4.93 -11.26 17.02
N SER A 163 -5.23 -10.25 17.84
CA SER A 163 -6.59 -9.96 18.29
C SER A 163 -7.49 -9.51 17.13
N LEU A 164 -6.99 -8.60 16.27
CA LEU A 164 -7.68 -8.23 15.03
C LEU A 164 -7.87 -9.43 14.09
N ARG A 165 -6.84 -10.26 13.95
CA ARG A 165 -6.84 -11.51 13.19
C ARG A 165 -7.89 -12.51 13.70
N ALA A 166 -8.07 -12.63 15.01
CA ALA A 166 -9.04 -13.54 15.62
C ALA A 166 -10.50 -13.14 15.37
N GLY A 167 -10.81 -11.84 15.35
CA GLY A 167 -12.15 -11.35 14.97
C GLY A 167 -12.45 -11.52 13.46
N ILE A 168 -11.39 -11.58 12.65
CA ILE A 168 -11.42 -11.71 11.20
C ILE A 168 -11.50 -13.19 10.75
N ALA A 169 -11.12 -14.14 11.60
CA ALA A 169 -10.89 -15.53 11.25
C ALA A 169 -12.13 -16.24 10.66
N GLU A 170 -11.89 -16.83 9.48
CA GLU A 170 -12.79 -17.58 8.60
C GLU A 170 -13.95 -16.79 7.95
N ASP A 171 -13.89 -16.70 6.62
CA ASP A 171 -15.03 -16.30 5.80
C ASP A 171 -16.07 -17.40 5.75
N THR A 172 -17.00 -17.41 6.69
CA THR A 172 -18.16 -18.29 6.64
C THR A 172 -19.31 -17.71 5.82
N ALA A 173 -19.13 -16.53 5.21
CA ALA A 173 -20.17 -15.82 4.49
C ALA A 173 -20.56 -16.55 3.19
N ALA A 174 -21.80 -17.04 3.13
CA ALA A 174 -22.34 -17.69 1.94
C ALA A 174 -22.92 -16.68 0.94
N THR A 175 -23.25 -15.47 1.39
CA THR A 175 -23.86 -14.42 0.58
C THR A 175 -23.15 -13.07 0.69
N LEU A 176 -23.40 -12.18 -0.29
CA LEU A 176 -22.92 -10.78 -0.23
C LEU A 176 -23.50 -10.03 0.99
N GLN A 177 -24.68 -10.42 1.45
CA GLN A 177 -25.30 -9.85 2.64
C GLN A 177 -24.56 -10.29 3.91
N ASP A 178 -24.17 -11.56 4.01
CA ASP A 178 -23.39 -12.07 5.15
C ASP A 178 -22.05 -11.35 5.27
N ARG A 179 -21.39 -11.04 4.14
CA ARG A 179 -20.15 -10.25 4.12
C ARG A 179 -20.36 -8.83 4.63
N ARG A 180 -21.45 -8.16 4.21
CA ARG A 180 -21.79 -6.82 4.72
C ARG A 180 -22.08 -6.85 6.22
N SER A 181 -22.78 -7.87 6.69
CA SER A 181 -23.04 -8.07 8.12
C SER A 181 -21.74 -8.31 8.89
N LYS A 182 -20.81 -9.10 8.35
CA LYS A 182 -19.47 -9.31 8.94
C LYS A 182 -18.67 -8.01 9.01
N ASP A 183 -18.69 -7.18 7.96
CA ASP A 183 -18.03 -5.87 7.95
C ASP A 183 -18.57 -4.94 9.05
N GLU A 184 -19.89 -4.94 9.24
CA GLU A 184 -20.52 -4.12 10.28
C GLU A 184 -20.16 -4.62 11.69
N ILE A 185 -20.14 -5.93 11.90
CA ILE A 185 -19.67 -6.54 13.15
C ILE A 185 -18.21 -6.15 13.42
N LEU A 186 -17.33 -6.29 12.43
CA LEU A 186 -15.92 -5.93 12.54
C LEU A 186 -15.72 -4.43 12.84
N ARG A 187 -16.55 -3.54 12.26
CA ARG A 187 -16.53 -2.10 12.58
C ARG A 187 -16.89 -1.81 14.04
N THR A 188 -17.75 -2.64 14.65
CA THR A 188 -18.12 -2.51 16.07
C THR A 188 -17.10 -3.12 17.03
N GLN A 189 -16.25 -4.04 16.55
CA GLN A 189 -15.17 -4.63 17.34
C GLN A 189 -13.99 -3.66 17.43
N GLN A 190 -13.80 -3.08 18.61
CA GLN A 190 -12.65 -2.21 18.89
C GLN A 190 -11.60 -3.02 19.63
N SER A 191 -10.40 -3.10 19.08
CA SER A 191 -9.22 -3.57 19.79
C SER A 191 -8.68 -2.45 20.67
N GLU A 192 -8.43 -2.71 21.95
CA GLU A 192 -7.73 -1.73 22.81
C GLU A 192 -6.24 -1.58 22.44
N ALA A 193 -5.75 -2.44 21.55
CA ALA A 193 -4.34 -2.64 21.30
C ALA A 193 -3.80 -1.81 20.10
N LEU A 194 -4.67 -1.18 19.31
CA LEU A 194 -4.31 -0.21 18.26
C LEU A 194 -5.10 1.09 18.44
N PRO A 195 -4.59 2.24 17.97
CA PRO A 195 -5.37 3.48 17.97
C PRO A 195 -6.73 3.31 17.27
N GLN A 196 -7.80 3.78 17.89
CA GLN A 196 -9.18 3.62 17.39
C GLN A 196 -9.36 4.23 15.98
N ALA A 197 -8.69 5.36 15.70
CA ALA A 197 -8.71 6.01 14.40
C ALA A 197 -8.15 5.12 13.27
N LEU A 198 -7.07 4.38 13.55
CA LEU A 198 -6.44 3.45 12.60
C LEU A 198 -7.38 2.30 12.27
N GLN A 199 -8.03 1.72 13.28
CA GLN A 199 -8.96 0.61 13.11
C GLN A 199 -10.20 1.04 12.32
N LYS A 200 -10.80 2.18 12.70
CA LYS A 200 -11.96 2.73 12.02
C LYS A 200 -11.68 2.93 10.53
N ARG A 201 -10.56 3.56 10.19
CA ARG A 201 -10.14 3.79 8.81
C ARG A 201 -9.91 2.49 8.04
N TRP A 202 -9.31 1.48 8.65
CA TRP A 202 -9.14 0.17 8.04
C TRP A 202 -10.49 -0.47 7.71
N PHE A 203 -11.42 -0.53 8.67
CA PHE A 203 -12.74 -1.14 8.45
C PHE A 203 -13.61 -0.35 7.48
N GLU A 204 -13.39 0.95 7.31
CA GLU A 204 -14.03 1.76 6.27
C GLU A 204 -13.47 1.47 4.87
N THR A 205 -12.15 1.27 4.74
CA THR A 205 -11.49 1.20 3.44
C THR A 205 -11.27 -0.22 2.92
N ALA A 206 -10.98 -1.19 3.80
CA ALA A 206 -10.70 -2.57 3.39
C ALA A 206 -11.82 -3.20 2.53
N PRO A 207 -13.13 -3.01 2.82
CA PRO A 207 -14.20 -3.56 1.99
C PRO A 207 -14.27 -2.99 0.56
N THR A 208 -13.64 -1.83 0.30
CA THR A 208 -13.56 -1.25 -1.06
C THR A 208 -12.35 -1.74 -1.82
N LEU A 209 -11.28 -2.15 -1.12
CA LEU A 209 -10.02 -2.61 -1.72
C LEU A 209 -10.06 -4.08 -2.11
N PHE A 210 -10.74 -4.91 -1.32
CA PHE A 210 -10.86 -6.33 -1.58
C PHE A 210 -12.23 -6.63 -2.18
N PRO A 211 -12.33 -7.07 -3.46
CA PRO A 211 -13.60 -7.27 -4.11
C PRO A 211 -14.45 -8.30 -3.34
N ARG A 212 -15.71 -7.95 -3.08
CA ARG A 212 -16.69 -8.77 -2.34
C ARG A 212 -17.15 -10.04 -3.09
N SER A 213 -16.41 -10.50 -4.09
CA SER A 213 -16.80 -11.64 -4.93
C SER A 213 -16.89 -12.93 -4.13
N LEU A 214 -18.07 -13.58 -4.08
CA LEU A 214 -18.26 -14.86 -3.36
C LEU A 214 -17.39 -16.00 -3.90
N SER A 215 -16.93 -15.90 -5.15
CA SER A 215 -15.98 -16.85 -5.75
C SER A 215 -14.56 -16.77 -5.19
N ARG A 216 -14.31 -15.82 -4.29
CA ARG A 216 -13.00 -15.59 -3.67
C ARG A 216 -13.23 -15.45 -2.19
N ALA A 217 -12.43 -16.13 -1.41
CA ALA A 217 -12.62 -16.11 0.02
C ALA A 217 -12.22 -14.72 0.58
N TYR A 218 -13.08 -14.20 1.44
CA TYR A 218 -13.05 -12.82 1.94
C TYR A 218 -12.71 -12.86 3.42
N TRP A 219 -11.50 -12.45 3.80
CA TRP A 219 -10.89 -12.80 5.09
C TRP A 219 -10.39 -14.25 5.16
N THR A 220 -9.77 -14.77 4.10
CA THR A 220 -9.12 -16.08 4.18
C THR A 220 -7.75 -16.05 4.80
N ALA A 221 -7.57 -17.04 5.68
CA ALA A 221 -6.35 -17.74 6.07
C ALA A 221 -5.07 -16.89 6.14
N LEU A 222 -4.68 -16.67 7.41
CA LEU A 222 -3.33 -16.31 7.83
C LEU A 222 -2.32 -17.41 7.49
#